data_AF-A0A497RAD0-F1
#
_entry.id   AF-A0A497RAD0-F1
#
_cell.length_a   1.000
_cell.length_b   1.000
_cell.length_c   1.000
_cell.angle_alpha   90.00
_cell.angle_beta   90.00
_cell.angle_gamma   90.00
#
_symmetry.space_group_name_H-M   'P 1'
#
loop_
_entity.id
_entity.type
_entity.pdbx_description
1 polymer ?
#
loop_
_entity_poly.entity_id
_entity_poly.type
_entity_poly.pdbx_seq_one_letter_code
_entity_poly.pdbx_strand_id
1 'polypeptide(L)'
;MKIENDIVTDVTPDYNNYEWTDERAHGTRVAGVIAQMAPNASIMCLGIDNPANIHQAINYLYDHWTDFEPDIISISITAEPDSDTENKLKRFCDRGTFIALAVGNIVFDFIGNVVGTDTVKWPASSLAARYGIMGVGVIIDDGDAHPVY
;
A
#
# COMPACT_ATOMS: atom_id res chain seq x y z
N MET A 1 -12.27 36.37 11.88
CA MET A 1 -11.26 35.34 12.14
C MET A 1 -11.72 34.09 11.42
N LYS A 2 -11.13 33.81 10.25
CA LYS A 2 -11.48 32.65 9.43
C LYS A 2 -10.92 31.41 10.11
N ILE A 3 -11.77 30.42 10.30
CA ILE A 3 -11.36 29.04 10.61
C ILE A 3 -11.02 28.45 9.24
N GLU A 4 -9.73 28.29 8.95
CA GLU A 4 -9.28 27.54 7.79
C GLU A 4 -9.11 26.09 8.26
N ASN A 5 -9.98 25.23 7.73
CA ASN A 5 -9.89 23.79 7.86
C ASN A 5 -8.77 23.33 6.92
N ASP A 6 -7.54 23.31 7.41
CA ASP A 6 -6.43 22.69 6.71
C ASP A 6 -6.55 21.17 6.84
N ILE A 7 -7.17 20.56 5.83
CA ILE A 7 -6.96 19.15 5.52
C ILE A 7 -5.58 19.11 4.86
N VAL A 8 -4.57 18.63 5.59
CA VAL A 8 -3.25 18.33 5.02
C VAL A 8 -3.42 17.24 3.95
N THR A 9 -2.89 17.48 2.74
CA THR A 9 -2.98 16.57 1.58
C THR A 9 -1.62 16.37 0.91
N ASP A 10 -0.53 16.34 1.66
CA ASP A 10 0.81 16.21 1.08
C ASP A 10 1.25 14.74 0.96
N VAL A 11 1.55 14.33 -0.28
CA VAL A 11 2.38 13.16 -0.58
C VAL A 11 3.81 13.68 -0.67
N THR A 12 4.66 13.33 0.30
CA THR A 12 6.06 13.75 0.30
C THR A 12 6.96 12.52 0.17
N PRO A 13 7.77 12.40 -0.90
CA PRO A 13 8.80 11.37 -0.96
C PRO A 13 9.89 11.65 0.08
N ASP A 14 10.18 10.66 0.92
CA ASP A 14 11.26 10.77 1.90
C ASP A 14 12.62 10.54 1.22
N TYR A 15 13.28 11.64 0.87
CA TYR A 15 14.67 11.66 0.45
C TYR A 15 15.58 12.13 1.60
N ASN A 16 15.40 11.61 2.82
CA ASN A 16 16.32 11.78 3.96
C ASN A 16 16.93 13.21 4.10
N ASN A 17 16.09 14.22 4.41
CA ASN A 17 16.47 15.38 5.27
C ASN A 17 15.37 16.43 5.51
N TYR A 18 14.07 16.10 5.42
CA TYR A 18 13.01 16.98 5.91
C TYR A 18 11.90 16.17 6.59
N GLU A 19 11.96 16.15 7.93
CA GLU A 19 10.87 16.07 8.92
C GLU A 19 9.57 15.32 8.56
N TRP A 20 9.62 14.17 7.91
CA TRP A 20 8.47 13.25 7.90
C TRP A 20 8.78 12.02 8.74
N THR A 21 8.46 12.09 10.01
CA THR A 21 8.48 10.91 10.89
C THR A 21 7.21 10.11 10.66
N ASP A 22 7.32 8.81 10.40
CA ASP A 22 6.17 7.89 10.41
C ASP A 22 5.61 7.75 11.82
N GLU A 23 4.75 8.69 12.22
CA GLU A 23 4.16 8.77 13.55
C GLU A 23 3.28 7.54 13.87
N ARG A 24 2.81 6.82 12.85
CA ARG A 24 1.96 5.63 13.01
C ARG A 24 2.74 4.31 12.97
N ALA A 25 4.04 4.37 12.69
CA ALA A 25 4.94 3.23 12.54
C ALA A 25 4.55 2.19 11.47
N HIS A 26 3.49 2.43 10.67
CA HIS A 26 3.01 1.45 9.70
C HIS A 26 3.97 1.33 8.52
N GLY A 27 4.37 2.45 7.92
CA GLY A 27 5.31 2.48 6.80
C GLY A 27 6.68 1.93 7.20
N THR A 28 7.14 2.28 8.39
CA THR A 28 8.40 1.80 9.00
C THR A 28 8.40 0.29 9.15
N ARG A 29 7.28 -0.30 9.61
CA ARG A 29 7.15 -1.76 9.73
C ARG A 29 7.16 -2.45 8.37
N VAL A 30 6.42 -1.94 7.39
CA VAL A 30 6.38 -2.49 6.03
C VAL A 30 7.76 -2.43 5.39
N ALA A 31 8.44 -1.28 5.45
CA ALA A 31 9.79 -1.10 4.94
C ALA A 31 10.79 -2.05 5.64
N GLY A 32 10.65 -2.22 6.96
CA GLY A 32 11.48 -3.15 7.74
C GLY A 32 11.34 -4.61 7.29
N VAL A 33 10.12 -5.08 6.99
CA VAL A 33 9.89 -6.43 6.44
C VAL A 33 10.56 -6.58 5.08
N ILE A 34 10.42 -5.59 4.18
CA ILE A 34 11.06 -5.62 2.86
C ILE A 34 12.57 -5.65 3.01
N ALA A 35 13.14 -4.81 3.87
CA ALA A 35 14.59 -4.76 4.12
C ALA A 35 15.13 -6.07 4.73
N GLN A 36 14.34 -6.80 5.52
CA GLN A 36 14.75 -8.11 6.03
C GLN A 36 14.80 -9.17 4.92
N MET A 37 13.81 -9.16 4.01
CA MET A 37 13.71 -10.14 2.92
C MET A 37 14.66 -9.82 1.76
N ALA A 38 14.88 -8.53 1.48
CA ALA A 38 15.71 -8.02 0.40
C ALA A 38 16.64 -6.93 0.94
N PRO A 39 17.68 -7.28 1.72
CA PRO A 39 18.54 -6.31 2.42
C PRO A 39 19.37 -5.41 1.50
N ASN A 40 19.51 -5.79 0.23
CA ASN A 40 20.21 -4.98 -0.77
C ASN A 40 19.25 -4.17 -1.66
N ALA A 41 17.93 -4.23 -1.41
CA ALA A 41 16.97 -3.44 -2.15
C ALA A 41 17.09 -1.96 -1.77
N SER A 42 17.04 -1.08 -2.77
CA SER A 42 16.80 0.34 -2.53
C SER A 42 15.32 0.54 -2.28
N ILE A 43 14.96 1.05 -1.10
CA ILE A 43 13.57 1.25 -0.70
C ILE A 43 13.29 2.75 -0.71
N MET A 44 12.26 3.13 -1.45
CA MET A 44 11.68 4.46 -1.41
C MET A 44 10.31 4.39 -0.75
N CYS A 45 10.09 5.26 0.23
CA CYS A 45 8.80 5.36 0.91
C CYS A 45 8.04 6.59 0.40
N LEU A 46 6.80 6.36 -0.04
CA LEU A 46 5.81 7.42 -0.27
C LEU A 46 4.83 7.36 0.90
N GLY A 47 5.02 8.27 1.86
CA GLY A 47 4.14 8.41 3.01
C GLY A 47 2.80 9.02 2.62
N ILE A 48 1.71 8.49 3.19
CA ILE A 48 0.39 9.13 3.17
C ILE A 48 -0.13 9.20 4.60
N ASP A 49 -0.73 10.32 4.95
CA ASP A 49 -1.33 10.61 6.25
C ASP A 49 -2.74 10.02 6.40
N ASN A 50 -3.42 9.80 5.27
CA ASN A 50 -4.76 9.26 5.19
C ASN A 50 -4.85 8.18 4.10
N PRO A 51 -5.41 6.98 4.38
CA PRO A 51 -5.68 5.95 3.36
C PRO A 51 -6.39 6.45 2.10
N ALA A 52 -7.29 7.43 2.23
CA ALA A 52 -8.00 8.04 1.11
C ALA A 52 -7.06 8.73 0.10
N ASN A 53 -5.85 9.08 0.52
CA ASN A 53 -4.85 9.77 -0.31
C ASN A 53 -4.00 8.81 -1.16
N ILE A 54 -4.27 7.49 -1.15
CA ILE A 54 -3.55 6.53 -2.00
C ILE A 54 -3.58 6.92 -3.48
N HIS A 55 -4.69 7.47 -3.97
CA HIS A 55 -4.82 7.91 -5.37
C HIS A 55 -3.83 9.03 -5.68
N GLN A 56 -3.64 9.96 -4.74
CA GLN A 56 -2.65 11.04 -4.87
C GLN A 56 -1.24 10.48 -4.90
N ALA A 57 -0.93 9.49 -4.06
CA ALA A 57 0.40 8.86 -4.05
C ALA A 57 0.71 8.11 -5.36
N ILE A 58 -0.27 7.39 -5.90
CA ILE A 58 -0.11 6.70 -7.19
C ILE A 58 0.02 7.71 -8.34
N ASN A 59 -0.73 8.81 -8.30
CA ASN A 59 -0.62 9.88 -9.28
C ASN A 59 0.77 10.53 -9.23
N TYR A 60 1.25 10.84 -8.03
CA TYR A 60 2.59 11.40 -7.83
C TYR A 60 3.67 10.48 -8.39
N LEU A 61 3.62 9.18 -8.06
CA LEU A 61 4.56 8.18 -8.56
C LEU A 61 4.50 8.05 -10.09
N TYR A 62 3.30 8.14 -10.66
CA TYR A 62 3.11 8.06 -12.11
C TYR A 62 3.69 9.28 -12.84
N ASP A 63 3.47 10.48 -12.30
CA ASP A 63 3.93 11.74 -12.89
C ASP A 63 5.47 11.86 -12.84
N HIS A 64 6.10 11.27 -11.83
CA HIS A 64 7.55 11.27 -11.63
C HIS A 64 8.18 9.91 -11.94
N TRP A 65 7.49 9.08 -12.72
CA TRP A 65 7.95 7.71 -12.99
C TRP A 65 9.41 7.65 -13.42
N THR A 66 9.81 8.51 -14.37
CA THR A 66 11.15 8.48 -14.98
C THR A 66 12.26 8.79 -13.99
N ASP A 67 11.93 9.39 -12.85
CA ASP A 67 12.89 9.70 -11.81
C ASP A 67 13.06 8.51 -10.84
N PHE A 68 12.08 7.60 -10.80
CA PHE A 68 12.00 6.50 -9.84
C PHE A 68 12.24 5.12 -10.45
N GLU A 69 11.69 4.88 -11.64
CA GLU A 69 11.71 3.62 -12.38
C GLU A 69 11.57 2.37 -11.48
N PRO A 70 10.47 2.24 -10.70
CA PRO A 70 10.36 1.18 -9.72
C PRO A 70 10.22 -0.20 -10.39
N ASP A 71 11.07 -1.15 -9.98
CA ASP A 71 10.90 -2.57 -10.34
C ASP A 71 9.70 -3.19 -9.61
N ILE A 72 9.48 -2.77 -8.36
CA ILE A 72 8.43 -3.28 -7.47
C ILE A 72 7.72 -2.10 -6.79
N ILE A 73 6.39 -2.16 -6.76
CA ILE A 73 5.55 -1.28 -5.96
C ILE A 73 4.82 -2.12 -4.92
N SER A 74 4.98 -1.77 -3.64
CA SER A 74 4.25 -2.37 -2.53
C SER A 74 3.19 -1.39 -2.02
N ILE A 75 1.93 -1.82 -2.01
CA ILE A 75 0.80 -1.05 -1.49
C ILE A 75 0.17 -1.86 -0.36
N SER A 76 0.35 -1.38 0.87
CA SER A 76 -0.12 -2.05 2.10
C SER A 76 -1.36 -1.37 2.69
N ILE A 77 -2.25 -0.87 1.83
CA ILE A 77 -3.46 -0.16 2.23
C ILE A 77 -4.58 -0.36 1.22
N THR A 78 -5.82 -0.21 1.65
CA THR A 78 -7.02 -0.28 0.81
C THR A 78 -7.68 1.09 0.70
N ALA A 79 -8.36 1.34 -0.43
CA ALA A 79 -9.18 2.54 -0.63
C ALA A 79 -10.30 2.28 -1.63
N GLU A 80 -11.21 3.25 -1.80
CA GLU A 80 -12.28 3.19 -2.78
C GLU A 80 -11.76 2.99 -4.22
N PRO A 81 -12.49 2.25 -5.07
CA PRO A 81 -12.08 2.09 -6.46
C PRO A 81 -12.03 3.42 -7.22
N ASP A 82 -10.94 3.63 -7.94
CA ASP A 82 -10.80 4.74 -8.90
C ASP A 82 -10.24 4.24 -10.23
N SER A 83 -10.95 4.57 -11.31
CA SER A 83 -10.63 4.06 -12.64
C SER A 83 -9.36 4.68 -13.24
N ASP A 84 -9.05 5.94 -12.92
CA ASP A 84 -7.83 6.58 -13.38
C ASP A 84 -6.61 5.96 -12.69
N THR A 85 -6.69 5.76 -11.38
CA THR A 85 -5.68 5.08 -10.58
C THR A 85 -5.47 3.63 -11.03
N GLU A 86 -6.55 2.88 -11.30
CA GLU A 86 -6.46 1.53 -11.88
C GLU A 86 -5.71 1.53 -13.21
N ASN A 87 -6.04 2.46 -14.12
CA ASN A 87 -5.35 2.56 -15.41
C ASN A 87 -3.86 2.90 -15.25
N LYS A 88 -3.50 3.72 -14.26
CA LYS A 88 -2.10 4.02 -13.93
C LYS A 88 -1.38 2.79 -13.41
N LEU A 89 -1.96 2.05 -12.46
CA LEU A 89 -1.41 0.78 -11.96
C LEU A 89 -1.22 -0.23 -13.10
N LYS A 90 -2.18 -0.34 -14.02
CA LYS A 90 -2.02 -1.18 -15.22
C LYS A 90 -0.83 -0.73 -16.07
N ARG A 91 -0.65 0.59 -16.27
CA ARG A 91 0.48 1.15 -17.00
C ARG A 91 1.83 0.93 -16.31
N PHE A 92 1.83 0.71 -14.99
CA PHE A 92 3.01 0.21 -14.28
C PHE A 92 3.33 -1.22 -14.71
N CYS A 93 2.35 -2.12 -14.65
CA CYS A 93 2.53 -3.51 -15.05
C CYS A 93 2.90 -3.67 -16.54
N ASP A 94 2.30 -2.90 -17.44
CA ASP A 94 2.60 -2.93 -18.87
C ASP A 94 4.07 -2.59 -19.18
N ARG A 95 4.78 -1.93 -18.24
CA ARG A 95 6.20 -1.57 -18.33
C ARG A 95 7.13 -2.54 -17.59
N GLY A 96 6.59 -3.60 -17.00
CA GLY A 96 7.37 -4.61 -16.29
C GLY A 96 7.50 -4.37 -14.78
N THR A 97 6.90 -3.32 -14.22
CA THR A 97 6.85 -3.13 -12.77
C THR A 97 5.90 -4.16 -12.14
N PHE A 98 6.40 -4.87 -11.14
CA PHE A 98 5.59 -5.78 -10.34
C PHE A 98 4.87 -5.03 -9.22
N ILE A 99 3.59 -5.31 -9.00
CA ILE A 99 2.81 -4.64 -7.96
C ILE A 99 2.29 -5.68 -6.95
N ALA A 100 2.65 -5.49 -5.68
CA ALA A 100 2.18 -6.29 -4.56
C ALA A 100 1.16 -5.47 -3.74
N LEU A 101 -0.01 -6.05 -3.50
CA LEU A 101 -1.14 -5.39 -2.82
C LEU A 101 -1.60 -6.18 -1.61
N ALA A 102 -1.81 -5.53 -0.47
CA ALA A 102 -2.50 -6.17 0.66
C ALA A 102 -3.99 -6.42 0.33
N VAL A 103 -4.51 -7.62 0.63
CA VAL A 103 -5.91 -8.00 0.30
C VAL A 103 -6.99 -7.43 1.24
N GLY A 104 -6.59 -6.55 2.16
CA GLY A 104 -7.45 -6.03 3.23
C GLY A 104 -7.58 -6.98 4.41
N ASN A 105 -8.04 -6.44 5.54
CA ASN A 105 -8.13 -7.12 6.82
C ASN A 105 -9.57 -7.52 7.17
N ILE A 106 -9.67 -8.59 7.96
CA ILE A 106 -10.88 -8.99 8.68
C ILE A 106 -10.55 -8.93 10.16
N VAL A 107 -11.40 -8.25 10.93
CA VAL A 107 -11.28 -8.06 12.37
C VAL A 107 -12.27 -8.99 13.07
N PHE A 108 -11.76 -9.81 13.96
CA PHE A 108 -12.54 -10.71 14.79
C PHE A 108 -12.60 -10.20 16.24
N ASP A 109 -13.72 -10.44 16.93
CA ASP A 109 -13.78 -10.26 18.38
C ASP A 109 -13.09 -11.41 19.12
N PHE A 110 -13.05 -11.30 20.45
CA PHE A 110 -12.42 -12.28 21.34
C PHE A 110 -13.03 -13.69 21.28
N ILE A 111 -14.24 -13.86 20.72
CA ILE A 111 -14.91 -15.15 20.60
C ILE A 111 -14.99 -15.63 19.14
N GLY A 112 -14.31 -14.95 18.22
CA GLY A 112 -14.13 -15.35 16.83
C GLY A 112 -15.24 -14.86 15.87
N ASN A 113 -16.11 -13.94 16.28
CA ASN A 113 -17.06 -13.34 15.35
C ASN A 113 -16.39 -12.23 14.55
N VAL A 114 -16.75 -12.11 13.28
CA VAL A 114 -16.36 -10.96 12.45
C VAL A 114 -17.05 -9.71 13.01
N VAL A 115 -16.24 -8.74 13.46
CA VAL A 115 -16.71 -7.43 13.99
C VAL A 115 -16.26 -6.25 13.14
N GLY A 116 -15.37 -6.49 12.19
CA GLY A 116 -14.98 -5.52 11.19
C GLY A 116 -14.43 -6.21 9.97
N THR A 117 -14.65 -5.63 8.81
CA THR A 117 -13.96 -5.98 7.58
C THR A 117 -13.64 -4.70 6.88
N ASP A 118 -12.51 -4.65 6.18
CA ASP A 118 -12.37 -3.66 5.13
C ASP A 118 -13.51 -3.92 4.13
N THR A 119 -14.50 -3.03 4.12
CA THR A 119 -15.64 -3.10 3.20
C THR A 119 -15.19 -2.90 1.76
N VAL A 120 -13.99 -2.32 1.60
CA VAL A 120 -13.33 -2.04 0.33
C VAL A 120 -12.00 -2.76 0.31
N LYS A 121 -11.85 -3.69 -0.64
CA LYS A 121 -10.62 -4.49 -0.84
C LYS A 121 -9.84 -4.08 -2.08
N TRP A 122 -10.20 -2.93 -2.66
CA TRP A 122 -9.48 -2.35 -3.79
C TRP A 122 -8.16 -1.75 -3.28
N PRO A 123 -7.04 -1.88 -4.02
CA PRO A 123 -6.96 -2.42 -5.38
C PRO A 123 -6.86 -3.96 -5.50
N ALA A 124 -6.61 -4.69 -4.42
CA ALA A 124 -6.30 -6.12 -4.49
C ALA A 124 -7.43 -6.98 -5.09
N SER A 125 -8.68 -6.77 -4.67
CA SER A 125 -9.82 -7.62 -5.08
C SER A 125 -10.22 -7.47 -6.55
N SER A 126 -9.96 -6.33 -7.17
CA SER A 126 -10.35 -6.06 -8.56
C SER A 126 -9.18 -6.19 -9.53
N LEU A 127 -7.95 -5.87 -9.10
CA LEU A 127 -6.81 -5.74 -10.00
C LEU A 127 -5.95 -7.00 -10.07
N ALA A 128 -5.83 -7.76 -8.98
CA ALA A 128 -4.96 -8.95 -8.95
C ALA A 128 -5.39 -10.03 -9.96
N ALA A 129 -6.68 -10.07 -10.30
CA ALA A 129 -7.22 -11.00 -11.29
C ALA A 129 -7.06 -10.52 -12.75
N ARG A 130 -6.65 -9.26 -12.99
CA ARG A 130 -6.77 -8.61 -14.31
C ARG A 130 -5.45 -8.16 -14.90
N TYR A 131 -4.54 -7.68 -14.07
CA TYR A 131 -3.24 -7.16 -14.45
C TYR A 131 -2.22 -7.87 -13.55
N GLY A 132 -1.00 -8.14 -14.01
CA GLY A 132 0.04 -8.93 -13.31
C GLY A 132 0.47 -8.38 -11.94
N ILE A 133 -0.49 -8.33 -11.04
CA ILE A 133 -0.56 -7.70 -9.74
C ILE A 133 -0.89 -8.82 -8.77
N MET A 134 -0.17 -8.88 -7.67
CA MET A 134 -0.33 -9.95 -6.69
C MET A 134 -1.07 -9.43 -5.46
N GLY A 135 -2.23 -10.04 -5.18
CA GLY A 135 -2.86 -9.91 -3.87
C GLY A 135 -2.10 -10.75 -2.84
N VAL A 136 -1.68 -10.13 -1.75
CA VAL A 136 -0.94 -10.75 -0.66
C VAL A 136 -1.83 -10.82 0.58
N GLY A 137 -2.10 -12.04 1.03
CA GLY A 137 -2.80 -12.34 2.28
C GLY A 137 -1.84 -12.56 3.44
N VAL A 138 -2.37 -12.49 4.66
CA VAL A 138 -1.63 -12.83 5.88
C VAL A 138 -1.79 -14.32 6.17
N ILE A 139 -0.67 -15.00 6.40
CA ILE A 139 -0.65 -16.34 6.98
C ILE A 139 -0.31 -16.18 8.46
N ILE A 140 -1.15 -16.71 9.33
CA ILE A 140 -0.91 -16.76 10.76
C ILE A 140 -0.41 -18.17 11.06
N ASP A 141 0.83 -18.28 11.54
CA ASP A 141 1.31 -19.51 12.16
C ASP A 141 0.78 -19.54 13.60
N ASP A 142 -0.20 -20.39 13.85
CA ASP A 142 -0.80 -20.60 15.16
C ASP A 142 0.00 -21.60 16.03
N GLY A 143 1.15 -22.06 15.53
CA GLY A 143 1.99 -23.06 16.18
C GLY A 143 1.56 -24.50 15.90
N ASP A 144 0.42 -24.71 15.23
CA ASP A 144 -0.05 -26.00 14.75
C ASP A 144 0.11 -26.04 13.23
N ALA A 145 1.26 -26.56 12.78
CA ALA A 145 1.60 -26.71 11.37
C ALA A 145 0.56 -27.55 10.59
N HIS A 146 -0.49 -26.90 10.12
CA HIS A 146 -1.45 -27.45 9.18
C HIS A 146 -1.41 -26.61 7.91
N PRO A 147 -0.83 -27.12 6.81
CA PRO A 147 -0.86 -26.41 5.54
C PRO A 147 -2.32 -26.29 5.08
N VAL A 148 -2.81 -25.06 5.00
CA VAL A 148 -4.07 -24.75 4.31
C VAL A 148 -3.75 -24.71 2.82
N TYR A 149 -4.15 -25.77 2.10
CA TYR A 149 -4.09 -25.85 0.63
C TYR A 149 -5.26 -25.12 -0.01
#